data_AF-A0A392R5U3-F1
#
_entry.id   AF-A0A392R5U3-F1
#
_cell.length_a   1.000
_cell.length_b   1.000
_cell.length_c   1.000
_cell.angle_alpha   90.00
_cell.angle_beta   90.00
_cell.angle_gamma   90.00
#
_symmetry.space_group_name_H-M   'P 1'
#
loop_
_entity.id
_entity.type
_entity.pdbx_description
1 polymer ?
#
loop_
_entity_poly.entity_id
_entity_poly.type
_entity_poly.pdbx_seq_one_letter_code
_entity_poly.pdbx_strand_id
1 'polypeptide(L)'
;MEYAGGEWVDTEVSYPRLEDKAIINLEANITYDEVKKAMFDMKPWKAPGPDGFPAGFFQRSWDVVGGAVFDFVVQVWSNPSSIAMVNQTDICLIPKVMQPQFVNQFRPISLCNTIYKV
;
A
#
# COMPACT_ATOMS: atom_id res chain seq x y z
N MET A 1 0.14 33.35 -8.51
CA MET A 1 -0.81 33.05 -7.42
C MET A 1 0.04 32.86 -6.18
N GLU A 2 -0.05 33.83 -5.29
CA GLU A 2 0.80 34.01 -4.12
C GLU A 2 0.17 33.22 -2.96
N TYR A 3 0.86 32.20 -2.43
CA TYR A 3 0.40 31.49 -1.25
C TYR A 3 0.56 32.41 -0.04
N ALA A 4 -0.57 32.77 0.58
CA ALA A 4 -0.57 33.54 1.82
C ALA A 4 0.20 32.76 2.90
N GLY A 5 1.27 33.37 3.42
CA GLY A 5 2.08 32.83 4.50
C GLY A 5 1.26 32.75 5.80
N GLY A 6 0.86 31.54 6.17
CA GLY A 6 0.39 31.27 7.52
C GLY A 6 1.55 31.39 8.50
N GLU A 7 1.35 32.10 9.61
CA GLU A 7 2.29 32.07 10.74
C GLU A 7 2.36 30.66 11.30
N TRP A 8 3.56 30.11 11.38
CA TRP A 8 3.82 28.88 12.13
C TRP A 8 3.63 29.19 13.62
N VAL A 9 2.67 28.53 14.25
CA VAL A 9 2.43 28.64 15.70
C VAL A 9 3.07 27.42 16.36
N ASP A 10 4.09 27.63 17.20
CA ASP A 10 4.64 26.56 18.03
C ASP A 10 3.58 26.10 19.04
N THR A 11 3.23 24.82 18.98
CA THR A 11 2.30 24.21 19.94
C THR A 11 3.06 23.75 21.17
N GLU A 12 2.51 23.96 22.37
CA GLU A 12 3.05 23.39 23.62
C GLU A 12 3.05 21.84 23.61
N VAL A 13 2.31 21.23 22.69
CA VAL A 13 2.24 19.79 22.50
C VAL A 13 3.38 19.37 21.57
N SER A 14 4.38 18.71 22.15
CA SER A 14 5.43 18.02 21.40
C SER A 14 5.08 16.54 21.25
N TYR A 15 5.24 15.99 20.03
CA TYR A 15 5.14 14.56 19.82
C TYR A 15 6.33 13.85 20.48
N PRO A 16 6.13 12.69 21.12
CA PRO A 16 7.22 11.94 21.69
C PRO A 16 8.25 11.61 20.60
N ARG A 17 9.52 11.88 20.89
CA ARG A 17 10.61 11.48 20.01
C ARG A 17 10.60 9.96 19.88
N LEU A 18 10.77 9.48 18.65
CA LEU A 18 10.96 8.05 18.41
C LEU A 18 12.21 7.56 19.12
N GLU A 19 12.14 6.34 19.65
CA GLU A 19 13.33 5.66 20.16
C GLU A 19 14.39 5.55 19.05
N ASP A 20 15.66 5.70 19.39
CA ASP A 20 16.74 5.67 18.39
C ASP A 20 16.73 4.36 17.57
N LYS A 21 16.32 3.25 18.19
CA LYS A 21 16.13 1.97 17.51
C LYS A 21 15.07 2.04 16.39
N ALA A 22 13.96 2.74 16.62
CA ALA A 22 12.91 2.89 15.62
C ALA A 22 13.40 3.77 14.45
N ILE A 23 14.16 4.82 14.74
CA ILE A 23 14.77 5.69 13.72
C ILE A 23 15.72 4.86 12.84
N ILE A 24 16.64 4.12 13.46
CA ILE A 24 17.60 3.26 12.76
C ILE A 24 16.86 2.23 11.88
N ASN A 25 15.78 1.63 12.37
CA ASN A 25 15.02 0.64 11.60
C ASN A 25 14.26 1.26 10.41
N LEU A 26 13.76 2.50 10.55
CA LEU A 26 13.06 3.20 9.47
C LEU A 26 14.02 3.67 8.37
N GLU A 27 15.28 3.92 8.70
CA GLU A 27 16.34 4.30 7.76
C GLU A 27 17.07 3.10 7.13
N ALA A 28 16.82 1.88 7.65
CA ALA A 28 17.44 0.67 7.14
C ALA A 28 16.98 0.33 5.71
N ASN A 29 17.84 -0.36 4.98
CA ASN A 29 17.50 -0.86 3.66
C ASN A 29 16.45 -1.97 3.76
N ILE A 30 15.51 -1.98 2.82
CA ILE A 30 14.51 -3.05 2.70
C ILE A 30 15.20 -4.38 2.39
N THR A 31 14.81 -5.40 3.15
CA THR A 31 15.31 -6.77 2.99
C THR A 31 14.31 -7.64 2.24
N TYR A 32 14.84 -8.69 1.59
CA TYR A 32 14.00 -9.69 0.92
C TYR A 32 13.00 -10.37 1.86
N ASP A 33 13.42 -10.63 3.10
CA ASP A 33 12.58 -11.27 4.12
C ASP A 33 11.44 -10.36 4.59
N GLU A 34 11.64 -9.05 4.68
CA GLU A 34 10.56 -8.10 4.97
C GLU A 34 9.50 -8.09 3.87
N VAL A 35 9.93 -8.05 2.61
CA VAL A 35 9.02 -8.09 1.45
C VAL A 35 8.27 -9.43 1.39
N LYS A 36 8.97 -10.54 1.61
CA LYS A 36 8.35 -11.87 1.69
C LYS A 36 7.36 -11.92 2.83
N LYS A 37 7.73 -11.44 4.01
CA LYS A 37 6.84 -11.41 5.18
C LYS A 37 5.58 -10.59 4.89
N ALA A 38 5.72 -9.38 4.34
CA ALA A 38 4.59 -8.54 3.97
C ALA A 38 3.64 -9.25 2.99
N MET A 39 4.18 -9.93 1.98
CA MET A 39 3.39 -10.73 1.03
C MET A 39 2.66 -11.91 1.69
N PHE A 40 3.32 -12.62 2.62
CA PHE A 40 2.76 -13.81 3.27
C PHE A 40 1.82 -13.49 4.44
N ASP A 41 1.88 -12.29 5.01
CA ASP A 41 0.92 -11.81 6.01
C ASP A 41 -0.46 -11.47 5.37
N MET A 42 -0.52 -11.33 4.04
CA MET A 42 -1.77 -11.10 3.32
C MET A 42 -2.63 -12.37 3.22
N LYS A 43 -3.95 -12.21 3.33
CA LYS A 43 -4.89 -13.31 3.09
C LYS A 43 -4.85 -13.70 1.59
N PRO A 44 -4.63 -14.99 1.25
CA PRO A 44 -4.30 -15.42 -0.11
C PRO A 44 -5.38 -15.12 -1.16
N TRP A 45 -6.65 -15.16 -0.77
CA TRP A 45 -7.78 -15.17 -1.71
C TRP A 45 -8.73 -14.01 -1.53
N LYS A 46 -8.17 -12.81 -1.35
CA LYS A 46 -8.92 -11.56 -1.45
C LYS A 46 -9.09 -11.16 -2.91
N ALA A 47 -10.06 -10.29 -3.17
CA ALA A 47 -10.31 -9.75 -4.50
C ALA A 47 -9.02 -9.10 -5.05
N PRO A 48 -8.58 -9.48 -6.27
CA PRO A 48 -7.41 -8.89 -6.90
C PRO A 48 -7.73 -7.47 -7.39
N GLY A 49 -6.69 -6.74 -7.79
CA GLY A 49 -6.84 -5.50 -8.54
C GLY A 49 -7.07 -5.74 -10.03
N PRO A 50 -6.91 -4.69 -10.86
CA PRO A 50 -7.05 -4.78 -12.31
C PRO A 50 -6.18 -5.86 -12.98
N ASP A 51 -5.03 -6.21 -12.39
CA ASP A 51 -4.12 -7.24 -12.91
C ASP A 51 -4.63 -8.68 -12.73
N GLY A 52 -5.66 -8.90 -11.91
CA GLY A 52 -6.23 -10.21 -11.65
C GLY A 52 -5.38 -11.13 -10.76
N PHE A 53 -4.24 -10.69 -10.21
CA PHE A 53 -3.36 -11.53 -9.41
C PHE A 53 -3.57 -11.33 -7.90
N PRO A 54 -4.17 -12.31 -7.18
CA PRO A 54 -4.33 -12.25 -5.73
C PRO A 54 -3.02 -12.62 -5.00
N ALA A 55 -2.89 -12.27 -3.73
CA ALA A 55 -1.73 -12.62 -2.89
C ALA A 55 -1.36 -14.12 -2.94
N GLY A 56 -2.35 -15.02 -3.01
CA GLY A 56 -2.13 -16.45 -3.11
C GLY A 56 -1.37 -16.89 -4.36
N PHE A 57 -1.45 -16.13 -5.46
CA PHE A 57 -0.61 -16.36 -6.65
C PHE A 57 0.87 -16.13 -6.32
N PHE A 58 1.20 -14.97 -5.73
CA PHE A 58 2.57 -14.63 -5.36
C PHE A 58 3.12 -15.56 -4.28
N GLN A 59 2.31 -15.92 -3.29
CA GLN A 59 2.72 -16.83 -2.22
C GLN A 59 3.05 -18.23 -2.74
N ARG A 60 2.24 -18.78 -3.67
CA ARG A 60 2.50 -20.10 -4.25
C ARG A 60 3.62 -20.11 -5.28
N SER A 61 3.80 -19.01 -6.02
CA SER A 61 4.80 -18.88 -7.06
C SER A 61 6.05 -18.13 -6.59
N TRP A 62 6.25 -18.00 -5.27
CA TRP A 62 7.26 -17.11 -4.69
C TRP A 62 8.68 -17.42 -5.18
N ASP A 63 9.01 -18.69 -5.36
CA ASP A 63 10.32 -19.13 -5.86
C ASP A 63 10.60 -18.65 -7.30
N VAL A 64 9.56 -18.29 -8.05
CA VAL A 64 9.66 -17.77 -9.42
C VAL A 64 9.55 -16.25 -9.44
N VAL A 65 8.59 -15.66 -8.73
CA VAL A 65 8.27 -14.23 -8.83
C VAL A 65 8.87 -13.37 -7.72
N GLY A 66 9.31 -13.97 -6.61
CA GLY A 66 9.72 -13.24 -5.41
C GLY A 66 10.92 -12.32 -5.64
N GLY A 67 11.85 -12.69 -6.51
CA GLY A 67 12.95 -11.82 -6.93
C GLY A 67 12.46 -10.54 -7.61
N ALA A 68 11.59 -10.69 -8.62
CA ALA A 68 11.02 -9.55 -9.33
C ALA A 68 10.16 -8.64 -8.43
N VAL A 69 9.45 -9.23 -7.46
CA VAL A 69 8.69 -8.46 -6.46
C VAL A 69 9.63 -7.65 -5.57
N PHE A 70 10.70 -8.27 -5.06
CA PHE A 70 11.69 -7.58 -4.25
C PHE A 70 12.38 -6.44 -5.02
N ASP A 71 12.83 -6.71 -6.25
CA ASP A 71 13.48 -5.71 -7.10
C ASP A 71 12.54 -4.52 -7.36
N PHE A 72 11.26 -4.79 -7.59
CA PHE A 72 10.26 -3.73 -7.76
C PHE A 72 10.08 -2.88 -6.49
N VAL A 73 10.01 -3.48 -5.30
CA VAL A 73 9.88 -2.75 -4.03
C VAL A 73 11.12 -1.86 -3.79
N VAL A 74 12.32 -2.40 -4.02
CA VAL A 74 13.57 -1.63 -3.91
C VAL A 74 13.61 -0.48 -4.92
N GLN A 75 13.15 -0.72 -6.15
CA GLN A 75 13.04 0.32 -7.18
C GLN A 75 12.07 1.43 -6.75
N VAL A 76 10.91 1.09 -6.19
CA VAL A 76 9.95 2.09 -5.69
C VAL A 76 10.55 2.90 -4.54
N TRP A 77 11.29 2.28 -3.63
CA TRP A 77 11.93 3.00 -2.53
C TRP A 77 12.99 3.99 -3.02
N SER A 78 13.75 3.62 -4.05
CA SER A 78 14.78 4.47 -4.66
C SER A 78 14.19 5.54 -5.58
N ASN A 79 13.07 5.23 -6.25
CA ASN A 79 12.34 6.13 -7.13
C ASN A 79 10.83 5.97 -6.90
N PRO A 80 10.23 6.75 -5.96
CA PRO A 80 8.83 6.63 -5.57
C PRO A 80 7.83 6.77 -6.72
N SER A 81 8.21 7.46 -7.80
CA SER A 81 7.36 7.61 -8.99
C SER A 81 7.07 6.27 -9.70
N SER A 82 7.92 5.26 -9.52
CA SER A 82 7.77 3.92 -10.13
C SER A 82 6.49 3.21 -9.65
N ILE A 83 5.92 3.60 -8.51
CA ILE A 83 4.66 3.03 -8.00
C ILE A 83 3.50 3.22 -8.99
N ALA A 84 3.58 4.22 -9.88
CA ALA A 84 2.59 4.46 -10.93
C ALA A 84 2.39 3.27 -11.88
N MET A 85 3.35 2.34 -11.95
CA MET A 85 3.24 1.12 -12.75
C MET A 85 2.16 0.16 -12.22
N VAL A 86 1.85 0.20 -10.91
CA VAL A 86 0.93 -0.74 -10.25
C VAL A 86 -0.21 -0.06 -9.48
N ASN A 87 -0.30 1.27 -9.50
CA ASN A 87 -1.30 2.03 -8.74
C ASN A 87 -2.71 2.06 -9.37
N GLN A 88 -2.92 1.36 -10.48
CA GLN A 88 -4.25 1.17 -11.06
C GLN A 88 -5.17 0.46 -10.05
N THR A 89 -6.36 1.02 -9.86
CA THR A 89 -7.29 0.60 -8.81
C THR A 89 -8.71 0.60 -9.34
N ASP A 90 -9.39 -0.54 -9.23
CA ASP A 90 -10.83 -0.60 -9.53
C ASP A 90 -11.65 -0.18 -8.31
N ILE A 91 -12.67 0.64 -8.53
CA ILE A 91 -13.63 1.00 -7.48
C ILE A 91 -14.85 0.09 -7.62
N CYS A 92 -15.03 -0.81 -6.67
CA CYS A 92 -16.20 -1.68 -6.59
C CYS A 92 -17.20 -1.14 -5.56
N LEU A 93 -18.48 -1.09 -5.92
CA LEU A 93 -19.56 -0.63 -5.05
C LEU A 93 -20.26 -1.81 -4.38
N ILE A 94 -20.10 -1.95 -3.07
CA ILE A 94 -20.79 -3.00 -2.30
C ILE A 94 -22.12 -2.44 -1.75
N PRO A 95 -23.28 -3.06 -2.08
CA PRO A 95 -24.57 -2.65 -1.51
C PRO A 95 -24.57 -2.75 0.03
N LYS A 96 -25.07 -1.71 0.71
CA LYS A 96 -25.34 -1.75 2.17
C LYS A 96 -26.77 -2.23 2.49
N VAL A 97 -27.66 -2.20 1.50
CA VAL A 97 -29.07 -2.57 1.61
C VAL A 97 -29.46 -3.48 0.45
N MET A 98 -30.55 -4.25 0.58
CA MET A 98 -30.97 -5.25 -0.40
C MET A 98 -31.27 -4.68 -1.80
N GLN A 99 -31.82 -3.47 -1.88
CA GLN A 99 -32.20 -2.83 -3.13
C GLN A 99 -31.74 -1.36 -3.12
N PRO A 100 -30.45 -1.11 -3.40
CA PRO A 100 -29.93 0.24 -3.39
C PRO A 100 -30.48 1.04 -4.59
N GLN A 101 -31.03 2.22 -4.32
CA GLN A 101 -31.54 3.18 -5.30
C GLN A 101 -30.67 4.44 -5.39
N PHE A 102 -29.86 4.70 -4.35
CA PHE A 102 -29.01 5.89 -4.25
C PHE A 102 -27.53 5.53 -4.04
N VAL A 103 -26.62 6.35 -4.56
CA VAL A 103 -25.16 6.14 -4.45
C VAL A 103 -24.69 6.03 -2.99
N ASN A 104 -25.28 6.81 -2.09
CA ASN A 104 -24.94 6.78 -0.66
C ASN A 104 -25.34 5.46 0.03
N GLN A 105 -26.07 4.56 -0.63
CA GLN A 105 -26.41 3.23 -0.13
C GLN A 105 -25.37 2.17 -0.50
N PHE A 106 -24.30 2.55 -1.20
CA PHE A 106 -23.15 1.71 -1.44
C PHE A 106 -21.99 2.07 -0.52
N ARG A 107 -21.13 1.09 -0.25
CA ARG A 107 -19.79 1.31 0.30
C ARG A 107 -18.80 1.11 -0.85
N PRO A 108 -18.07 2.16 -1.28
CA PRO A 108 -17.00 1.97 -2.24
C PRO A 108 -15.86 1.19 -1.57
N ILE A 109 -15.28 0.25 -2.31
CA ILE A 109 -14.02 -0.40 -1.95
C ILE A 109 -13.03 -0.25 -3.10
N SER A 110 -11.77 -0.04 -2.75
CA SER A 110 -10.67 0.06 -3.70
C SER A 110 -9.99 -1.30 -3.86
N LEU A 111 -9.99 -1.82 -5.08
CA LEU A 111 -9.31 -3.04 -5.46
C LEU A 111 -7.98 -2.67 -6.12
N CYS A 112 -6.94 -2.47 -5.31
CA CYS A 112 -5.59 -2.23 -5.81
C CYS A 112 -4.90 -3.56 -6.18
N ASN A 113 -3.96 -3.50 -7.12
CA ASN A 113 -3.06 -4.63 -7.41
C ASN A 113 -2.36 -5.11 -6.13
N THR A 114 -2.09 -6.42 -6.02
CA THR A 114 -1.50 -6.97 -4.79
C THR A 114 -0.12 -6.38 -4.52
N ILE A 115 0.70 -6.18 -5.56
CA ILE A 115 2.04 -5.61 -5.44
C ILE A 115 2.02 -4.17 -4.91
N TYR A 116 0.97 -3.40 -5.19
CA TYR A 116 0.82 -2.05 -4.62
C TYR A 116 0.61 -2.06 -3.10
N LYS A 117 0.10 -3.17 -2.53
CA LYS A 117 -0.21 -3.29 -1.09
C LYS A 117 0.99 -3.74 -0.26
N VAL A 118 2.06 -4.18 -0.93
CA VAL A 118 3.33 -4.59 -0.33
C VAL A 118 4.15 -3.33 -0.08
#